data_AF-A0A0D7EKY7-F1
#
_entry.id   AF-A0A0D7EKY7-F1
#
_cell.length_a   1.000
_cell.length_b   1.000
_cell.length_c   1.000
_cell.angle_alpha   90.00
_cell.angle_beta   90.00
_cell.angle_gamma   90.00
#
_symmetry.space_group_name_H-M   'P 1'
#
loop_
_entity.id
_entity.type
_entity.pdbx_description
1 polymer ?
#
loop_
_entity_poly.entity_id
_entity_poly.type
_entity_poly.pdbx_seq_one_letter_code
_entity_poly.pdbx_strand_id
1 'polypeptide(L)'
;MPDLLIRNLSTQLKERIERQARASDTSLSEAAKALIEKGLGPSEPPRQLGTELFNLIPPEYRSDDLVFEIPDLPSDPPDFS
;
A
#
# COMPACT_ATOMS: atom_id res chain seq x y z
N MET A 1 -9.34 29.27 -6.20
CA MET A 1 -10.08 27.99 -6.30
C MET A 1 -11.53 28.26 -5.97
N PRO A 2 -12.49 27.56 -6.58
CA PRO A 2 -13.88 27.65 -6.16
C PRO A 2 -14.05 27.08 -4.75
N ASP A 3 -14.80 27.77 -3.91
CA ASP A 3 -15.16 27.26 -2.58
C ASP A 3 -16.18 26.13 -2.73
N LEU A 4 -15.95 25.02 -2.01
CA LEU A 4 -16.78 23.84 -2.08
C LEU A 4 -17.37 23.53 -0.71
N LEU A 5 -18.70 23.41 -0.67
CA LEU A 5 -19.44 23.12 0.56
C LEU A 5 -20.00 21.70 0.50
N ILE A 6 -19.44 20.81 1.34
CA ILE A 6 -19.85 19.41 1.43
C ILE A 6 -20.93 19.29 2.52
N ARG A 7 -22.17 19.02 2.12
CA ARG A 7 -23.30 18.75 3.05
C ARG A 7 -23.46 17.26 3.28
N ASN A 8 -24.14 16.89 4.36
CA ASN A 8 -24.51 15.52 4.68
C ASN A 8 -23.31 14.55 4.72
N LEU A 9 -22.19 15.01 5.29
CA LEU A 9 -21.05 14.15 5.58
C LEU A 9 -21.48 13.00 6.49
N SER A 10 -21.08 11.78 6.16
CA SER A 10 -21.30 10.65 7.06
C SER A 10 -20.56 10.88 8.38
N THR A 11 -21.12 10.38 9.48
CA THR A 11 -20.52 10.52 10.81
C THR A 11 -19.11 9.95 10.83
N GLN A 12 -18.90 8.81 10.18
CA GLN A 12 -17.58 8.16 10.05
C GLN A 12 -16.55 9.05 9.34
N LEU A 13 -16.96 9.73 8.25
CA LEU A 13 -16.05 10.61 7.52
C LEU A 13 -15.72 11.86 8.34
N LYS A 14 -16.69 12.42 9.05
CA LYS A 14 -16.48 13.55 9.97
C LYS A 14 -15.49 13.20 11.08
N GLU A 15 -15.67 12.07 11.75
CA GLU A 15 -14.76 11.58 12.80
C GLU A 15 -13.34 11.32 12.26
N ARG A 16 -13.22 10.86 11.01
CA ARG A 16 -11.92 10.68 10.36
C ARG A 16 -11.21 12.01 10.12
N ILE A 17 -11.93 13.02 9.62
CA ILE A 17 -11.38 14.37 9.39
C ILE A 17 -10.94 14.99 10.73
N GLU A 18 -11.77 14.90 11.77
CA GLU A 18 -11.44 15.42 13.10
C GLU A 18 -10.20 14.76 13.71
N ARG A 19 -10.08 13.43 13.60
CA ARG A 19 -8.88 12.72 14.07
C ARG A 19 -7.63 13.15 13.31
N GLN A 20 -7.73 13.30 11.99
CA GLN A 20 -6.59 13.71 11.17
C GLN A 20 -6.16 15.15 11.47
N ALA A 21 -7.13 16.07 11.61
CA ALA A 21 -6.87 17.45 12.01
C ALA A 21 -6.12 17.53 13.35
N ARG A 22 -6.55 16.75 14.36
CA ARG A 22 -5.86 16.66 15.66
C ARG A 22 -4.47 16.05 15.56
N ALA A 23 -4.31 14.99 14.77
CA ALA A 23 -3.03 14.29 14.63
C ALA A 23 -1.96 15.14 13.91
N SER A 24 -2.39 16.01 12.99
CA SER A 24 -1.50 16.84 12.17
C SER A 24 -1.45 18.31 12.62
N ASP A 25 -2.08 18.66 13.73
CA ASP A 25 -2.22 20.05 14.24
C ASP A 25 -2.67 21.06 13.15
N THR A 26 -3.71 20.68 12.40
CA THR A 26 -4.24 21.47 11.28
C THR A 26 -5.72 21.74 11.43
N SER A 27 -6.24 22.70 10.67
CA SER A 27 -7.68 22.97 10.62
C SER A 27 -8.45 21.81 9.97
N LEU A 28 -9.75 21.69 10.28
CA LEU A 28 -10.63 20.70 9.64
C LEU A 28 -10.66 20.85 8.12
N SER A 29 -10.62 22.09 7.62
CA SER A 29 -10.60 22.37 6.18
C SER A 29 -9.31 21.88 5.52
N GLU A 30 -8.16 22.09 6.16
CA GLU A 30 -6.88 21.60 5.64
C GLU A 30 -6.80 20.06 5.69
N ALA A 31 -7.28 19.46 6.78
CA ALA A 31 -7.37 18.00 6.87
C ALA A 31 -8.30 17.41 5.80
N ALA A 32 -9.43 18.07 5.51
CA ALA A 32 -10.35 17.67 4.45
C ALA A 32 -9.72 17.80 3.06
N LYS A 33 -9.01 18.90 2.77
CA LYS A 33 -8.26 19.08 1.52
C LYS A 33 -7.23 17.96 1.33
N ALA A 34 -6.43 17.67 2.34
CA ALA A 34 -5.42 16.62 2.29
C ALA A 34 -6.02 15.23 1.99
N LEU A 35 -7.21 14.93 2.54
CA LEU A 35 -7.92 13.69 2.23
C LEU A 35 -8.42 13.64 0.78
N ILE A 36 -8.94 14.76 0.26
CA ILE A 36 -9.39 14.86 -1.13
C ILE A 36 -8.20 14.71 -2.08
N GLU A 37 -7.10 15.42 -1.83
CA GLU A 37 -5.87 15.33 -2.61
C GLU A 37 -5.32 13.90 -2.62
N LYS A 38 -5.33 13.22 -1.47
CA LYS A 38 -4.93 11.80 -1.38
C LYS A 38 -5.84 10.88 -2.19
N GLY A 39 -7.14 11.16 -2.24
CA GLY A 39 -8.11 10.38 -3.01
C GLY A 39 -8.07 10.65 -4.52
N LEU A 40 -7.67 11.86 -4.92
CA LEU A 40 -7.49 12.25 -6.31
C LEU A 40 -6.10 11.93 -6.85
N GLY A 41 -5.13 11.66 -5.97
CA GLY A 41 -3.80 11.23 -6.34
C GLY A 41 -3.84 10.00 -7.26
N PRO A 42 -2.84 9.84 -8.14
CA PRO A 42 -2.75 8.64 -8.96
C PRO A 42 -2.78 7.41 -8.05
N SER A 43 -3.72 6.50 -8.31
CA SER A 43 -3.69 5.19 -7.69
C SER A 43 -2.31 4.60 -7.97
N GLU A 44 -1.57 4.21 -6.93
CA GLU A 44 -0.29 3.51 -7.13
C GLU A 44 -0.55 2.39 -8.13
N PRO A 45 0.24 2.30 -9.22
CA PRO A 45 0.07 1.22 -10.17
C PRO A 45 0.11 -0.09 -9.38
N PRO A 46 -0.77 -1.06 -9.71
CA PRO A 46 -0.85 -2.31 -8.97
C PRO A 46 0.56 -2.89 -8.88
N ARG A 47 1.05 -3.03 -7.65
CA ARG A 47 2.42 -3.50 -7.40
C ARG A 47 2.52 -4.89 -8.00
N GLN A 48 3.37 -5.04 -9.02
CA GLN A 48 3.66 -6.34 -9.59
C GLN A 48 4.58 -7.06 -8.61
N LEU A 49 3.96 -7.81 -7.69
CA LEU A 49 4.66 -8.52 -6.62
C LEU A 49 5.81 -9.37 -7.16
N GLY A 50 5.63 -10.01 -8.33
CA GLY A 50 6.68 -10.77 -9.00
C GLY A 50 7.91 -9.91 -9.34
N THR A 51 7.71 -8.67 -9.80
CA THR A 51 8.80 -7.73 -10.10
C THR A 51 9.49 -7.25 -8.84
N GLU A 52 8.75 -6.99 -7.76
CA GLU A 52 9.35 -6.61 -6.47
C GLU A 52 10.21 -7.74 -5.91
N LEU A 53 9.70 -8.98 -5.92
CA LEU A 53 10.43 -10.16 -5.47
C LEU A 53 11.67 -10.43 -6.34
N PHE A 54 11.56 -10.30 -7.66
CA PHE A 54 12.69 -10.42 -8.57
C PHE A 54 13.77 -9.36 -8.30
N ASN A 55 13.37 -8.16 -7.91
CA ASN A 55 14.30 -7.08 -7.57
C ASN A 55 15.02 -7.26 -6.23
N LEU A 56 14.57 -8.16 -5.36
CA LEU A 56 15.30 -8.53 -4.14
C LEU A 56 16.54 -9.39 -4.43
N ILE A 57 16.56 -10.06 -5.59
CA ILE A 57 17.69 -10.86 -6.03
C ILE A 57 18.80 -9.90 -6.50
N PRO A 58 20.06 -10.03 -6.07
CA PRO A 58 21.15 -9.20 -6.58
C PRO A 58 21.29 -9.35 -8.11
N PRO A 59 21.69 -8.30 -8.86
CA PRO A 59 21.69 -8.32 -10.33
C PRO A 59 22.47 -9.49 -10.94
N GLU A 60 23.52 -9.96 -10.26
CA GLU A 60 24.38 -11.07 -10.65
C GLU A 60 23.63 -12.42 -10.75
N TYR A 61 22.50 -12.56 -10.05
CA TYR A 61 21.70 -13.79 -9.98
C TYR A 61 20.37 -13.68 -10.74
N ARG A 62 20.17 -12.62 -11.54
CA ARG A 62 18.93 -12.35 -12.31
C ARG A 62 18.97 -12.93 -13.74
N SER A 63 19.57 -14.11 -13.93
CA SER A 63 19.62 -14.76 -15.25
C SER A 63 18.27 -15.37 -15.63
N ASP A 64 17.91 -15.33 -16.93
CA ASP A 64 16.70 -15.98 -17.47
C ASP A 64 16.71 -17.51 -17.29
N ASP A 65 17.88 -18.11 -17.12
CA ASP A 65 18.06 -19.53 -16.85
C ASP A 65 17.95 -19.84 -15.35
N LEU A 66 16.81 -19.51 -14.73
CA LEU A 66 16.49 -20.00 -13.39
C LEU A 66 16.18 -21.52 -13.44
N VAL A 67 17.21 -22.32 -13.72
CA VAL A 67 17.22 -23.75 -13.47
C VAL A 67 17.40 -23.92 -11.96
N PHE A 68 16.27 -23.93 -11.25
CA PHE A 68 16.28 -24.38 -9.87
C PHE A 68 16.57 -25.88 -9.88
N GLU A 69 17.82 -26.25 -9.57
CA GLU A 69 18.13 -27.62 -9.18
C GLU A 69 17.42 -27.88 -7.86
N ILE A 70 16.17 -28.35 -7.90
CA ILE A 70 15.50 -28.91 -6.74
C ILE A 70 16.25 -30.21 -6.47
N PRO A 71 16.99 -30.33 -5.37
CA PRO A 71 17.62 -31.59 -5.04
C PRO A 71 16.50 -32.61 -4.86
N ASP A 72 16.55 -33.74 -5.59
CA ASP A 72 15.69 -34.91 -5.38
C ASP A 72 16.03 -35.60 -4.03
N LEU A 73 16.18 -34.82 -2.95
CA LEU A 73 16.21 -35.39 -1.62
C LEU A 73 14.79 -35.81 -1.28
N PRO A 74 14.54 -37.08 -0.91
CA PRO A 74 13.33 -37.44 -0.21
C PRO A 74 13.35 -36.68 1.13
N SER A 75 12.66 -35.54 1.17
CA SER A 75 12.34 -34.89 2.43
C SER A 75 11.23 -35.73 3.05
N ASP A 76 11.54 -36.46 4.11
CA ASP A 76 10.50 -36.98 4.98
C ASP A 76 9.60 -35.80 5.41
N PRO A 77 8.27 -35.97 5.41
CA PRO A 77 7.37 -34.91 5.85
C PRO A 77 7.69 -34.54 7.31
N PRO A 78 7.64 -33.25 7.67
CA PRO A 78 7.90 -32.83 9.05
C PRO A 78 6.90 -33.52 10.00
N ASP A 79 7.44 -34.13 11.05
CA ASP A 79 6.66 -34.70 12.14
C ASP A 79 6.14 -33.56 13.03
N PHE A 80 4.82 -33.44 13.11
CA PHE A 80 4.12 -32.43 13.93
C PHE A 80 3.43 -33.05 15.15
N SER A 81 3.84 -34.27 15.53
CA SER A 81 3.32 -34.95 16.73
C SER A 81 3.75 -34.30 18.05
#